data_AF-A0A9D5N9I3-F1
#
_entry.id   AF-A0A9D5N9I3-F1
#
_cell.length_a   1.000
_cell.length_b   1.000
_cell.length_c   1.000
_cell.angle_alpha   90.00
_cell.angle_beta   90.00
_cell.angle_gamma   90.00
#
_symmetry.space_group_name_H-M   'P 1'
#
loop_
_entity.id
_entity.type
_entity.pdbx_description
1 polymer ?
#
loop_
_entity_poly.entity_id
_entity_poly.type
_entity_poly.pdbx_seq_one_letter_code
_entity_poly.pdbx_strand_id
1 'polypeptide(L)' 'MSLSVALTKGRLEKETVAMLEACGYGTERLKNKGRALVFPDTKKDIRYFLVKANDCITYVEHGVADIGVVGKDTL' A
#
# COMPACT_ATOMS: atom_id res chain seq x y z
N MET A 1 -5.64 -9.18 14.05
CA MET A 1 -6.29 -9.28 12.73
C MET A 1 -5.63 -8.19 11.93
N SER A 2 -4.70 -8.56 11.06
CA SER A 2 -3.77 -7.60 10.45
C SER A 2 -4.41 -6.97 9.21
N LEU A 3 -4.48 -5.64 9.18
CA LEU A 3 -5.09 -4.91 8.06
C LEU A 3 -4.16 -4.94 6.84
N SER A 4 -4.69 -5.24 5.67
CA SER A 4 -3.95 -5.31 4.41
C SER A 4 -4.29 -4.12 3.52
N VAL A 5 -3.27 -3.38 3.09
CA VAL A 5 -3.42 -2.15 2.31
C VAL A 5 -2.69 -2.29 0.98
N ALA A 6 -3.42 -2.24 -0.13
CA ALA A 6 -2.88 -2.19 -1.47
C ALA A 6 -2.55 -0.75 -1.89
N LEU A 7 -1.31 -0.55 -2.33
CA LEU A 7 -0.75 0.72 -2.74
C LEU A 7 -0.26 0.60 -4.19
N THR A 8 -0.65 1.56 -5.02
CA THR A 8 -0.15 1.61 -6.40
C THR A 8 1.28 2.09 -6.48
N LYS A 9 2.10 1.38 -7.24
CA LYS A 9 3.47 1.82 -7.59
C LYS A 9 3.43 3.04 -8.51
N GLY A 10 4.38 3.97 -8.33
CA GLY A 10 4.60 5.07 -9.28
C GLY A 10 4.43 6.46 -8.66
N ARG A 11 3.58 7.31 -9.25
CA ARG A 11 3.46 8.74 -8.86
C ARG A 11 2.82 8.91 -7.48
N LEU A 12 1.69 8.23 -7.26
CA LEU A 12 0.93 8.29 -6.00
C LEU A 12 1.71 7.71 -4.82
N GLU A 13 2.60 6.76 -5.08
CA GLU A 13 3.38 6.05 -4.07
C GLU A 13 4.04 6.98 -3.05
N LYS A 14 4.76 8.01 -3.51
CA LYS A 14 5.50 8.92 -2.62
C LYS A 14 4.54 9.74 -1.75
N GLU A 15 3.44 10.22 -2.33
CA GLU A 15 2.43 10.98 -1.61
C GLU A 15 1.70 10.10 -0.60
N THR A 16 1.28 8.89 -0.98
CA THR A 16 0.60 7.96 -0.08
C THR A 16 1.52 7.52 1.06
N VAL A 17 2.80 7.25 0.77
CA VAL A 17 3.79 6.92 1.81
C VAL A 17 3.99 8.08 2.78
N ALA A 18 4.05 9.32 2.28
CA ALA A 18 4.17 10.52 3.13
C ALA A 18 2.92 10.73 4.00
N MET A 19 1.71 10.51 3.44
CA MET A 19 0.46 10.58 4.22
C MET A 19 0.42 9.51 5.32
N LEU A 20 0.76 8.27 4.98
CA LEU A 20 0.84 7.17 5.96
C LEU A 20 1.87 7.45 7.04
N GLU A 21 3.03 8.00 6.68
CA GLU A 21 4.05 8.41 7.65
C GLU A 21 3.55 9.53 8.58
N ALA A 22 2.87 10.54 8.03
CA ALA A 22 2.28 11.63 8.82
C ALA A 22 1.19 11.12 9.78
N CYS A 23 0.46 10.07 9.40
CA CYS A 23 -0.49 9.37 10.27
C CYS A 23 0.18 8.39 11.28
N GLY A 24 1.52 8.35 11.32
CA GLY A 24 2.29 7.56 12.28
C GLY A 24 2.41 6.07 11.93
N TYR A 25 2.19 5.68 10.67
CA TYR A 25 2.41 4.31 10.19
C TYR A 25 3.89 4.04 9.90
N GLY A 26 4.32 2.79 10.03
CA GLY A 26 5.70 2.33 9.80
C GLY A 26 5.99 2.13 8.32
N THR A 27 6.23 3.22 7.59
CA THR A 27 6.48 3.21 6.13
C THR A 27 7.96 3.15 5.75
N GLU A 28 8.86 2.93 6.71
CA GLU A 28 10.31 2.89 6.48
C GLU A 28 10.70 1.83 5.42
N ARG A 29 10.06 0.65 5.47
CA ARG A 29 10.27 -0.42 4.48
C ARG A 29 9.70 -0.10 3.11
N LEU A 30 8.69 0.78 3.04
CA LEU A 30 8.17 1.33 1.80
C LEU A 30 9.10 2.40 1.21
N LYS A 31 10.00 3.02 1.97
CA LYS A 31 10.97 3.97 1.40
C LYS A 31 12.19 3.27 0.81
N ASN A 32 12.65 2.19 1.44
CA ASN A 32 13.82 1.42 1.00
C ASN A 32 13.42 0.19 0.17
N LYS A 33 12.81 0.43 -1.01
CA LYS A 33 12.24 -0.64 -1.83
C LYS A 33 13.32 -1.40 -2.59
N GLY A 34 13.43 -2.70 -2.30
CA GLY A 34 14.08 -3.68 -3.16
C GLY A 34 13.13 -4.24 -4.22
N ARG A 35 13.24 -5.55 -4.50
CA ARG A 35 12.33 -6.29 -5.40
C ARG A 35 11.07 -6.85 -4.71
N ALA A 36 10.93 -6.64 -3.40
CA ALA A 36 9.77 -7.12 -2.65
C ALA A 36 8.49 -6.35 -3.02
N LEU A 37 7.36 -7.04 -2.99
CA LEU A 37 6.02 -6.48 -3.25
C LEU A 37 5.17 -6.40 -1.98
N VAL A 38 5.60 -7.05 -0.90
CA VAL A 38 4.89 -7.10 0.37
C VAL A 38 5.78 -6.53 1.45
N PHE A 39 5.27 -5.54 2.17
CA PHE A 39 6.00 -4.81 3.20
C PHE A 39 5.17 -4.81 4.48
N PRO A 40 5.62 -5.50 5.54
CA PRO A 40 4.97 -5.39 6.84
C PRO A 40 5.30 -4.02 7.46
N ASP A 41 4.30 -3.42 8.11
CA ASP A 41 4.46 -2.22 8.91
C ASP A 41 5.28 -2.53 10.18
N THR A 42 6.12 -1.58 10.60
CA THR A 42 7.00 -1.74 11.78
C THR A 42 6.37 -1.25 13.08
N LYS A 43 5.28 -0.48 13.01
CA LYS A 43 4.64 0.21 14.15
C LYS A 43 3.24 -0.31 14.46
N LYS A 44 2.50 -0.78 13.45
CA LYS A 44 1.13 -1.27 13.58
C LYS A 44 0.99 -2.65 12.92
N ASP A 45 -0.08 -3.37 13.23
CA ASP A 45 -0.39 -4.69 12.65
C ASP A 45 -0.96 -4.54 11.22
N ILE A 46 -0.17 -3.96 10.31
CA ILE A 46 -0.58 -3.65 8.93
C ILE A 46 0.40 -4.25 7.93
N ARG A 47 -0.13 -4.67 6.78
CA ARG A 47 0.64 -5.17 5.64
C ARG A 47 0.38 -4.33 4.41
N TYR A 48 1.43 -3.82 3.81
CA TYR A 48 1.36 -3.07 2.57
C TYR A 48 1.68 -3.95 1.37
N PHE A 49 0.84 -3.87 0.34
CA PHE A 49 1.04 -4.51 -0.95
C PHE A 49 1.36 -3.44 -1.99
N LEU A 50 2.47 -3.61 -2.70
CA LEU A 50 2.84 -2.76 -3.82
C LEU A 50 2.51 -3.45 -5.12
N VAL A 51 1.47 -2.95 -5.76
CA VAL A 51 0.89 -3.55 -6.97
C VAL A 51 0.67 -2.48 -8.04
N LYS A 52 0.31 -2.89 -9.25
CA LYS A 52 -0.13 -1.94 -10.27
C LYS A 52 -1.54 -1.44 -9.95
N ALA A 53 -1.93 -0.33 -10.58
CA ALA A 53 -3.27 0.25 -10.42
C ALA A 53 -4.39 -0.77 -10.67
N ASN A 54 -4.32 -1.50 -11.79
CA ASN A 54 -5.29 -2.55 -12.11
C ASN A 54 -5.34 -3.66 -11.05
N ASP A 55 -4.18 -4.12 -10.59
CA ASP A 55 -4.10 -5.17 -9.58
C ASP A 55 -4.62 -4.72 -8.21
N CYS A 56 -4.48 -3.43 -7.88
CA CYS A 56 -4.95 -2.87 -6.61
C CYS A 56 -6.46 -3.05 -6.45
N ILE A 57 -7.23 -2.80 -7.52
CA ILE A 57 -8.68 -2.98 -7.54
C ILE A 57 -9.03 -4.45 -7.32
N THR A 58 -8.41 -5.34 -8.09
CA THR A 58 -8.59 -6.80 -7.96
C THR A 58 -8.29 -7.29 -6.55
N TYR A 59 -7.25 -6.77 -5.90
CA TYR A 59 -6.88 -7.19 -4.55
C TYR A 59 -7.94 -6.83 -3.51
N VAL A 60 -8.54 -5.64 -3.64
CA VAL A 60 -9.63 -5.20 -2.76
C VAL A 60 -10.90 -5.99 -3.04
N GLU A 61 -11.25 -6.16 -4.32
CA GLU A 61 -12.45 -6.89 -4.73
C GLU A 61 -12.44 -8.36 -4.27
N HIS A 62 -11.29 -9.03 -4.36
CA HIS A 62 -11.12 -10.41 -3.93
C HIS A 62 -10.80 -10.57 -2.42
N GLY A 63 -10.73 -9.48 -1.65
CA GLY A 63 -10.44 -9.53 -0.20
C GLY A 63 -9.00 -9.91 0.14
N VAL A 64 -8.06 -9.79 -0.81
CA VAL A 64 -6.62 -9.95 -0.56
C VAL A 64 -6.08 -8.72 0.19
N ALA A 65 -6.64 -7.54 -0.10
CA ALA A 65 -6.43 -6.31 0.64
C ALA A 65 -7.76 -5.79 1.19
N ASP A 66 -7.74 -5.24 2.40
CA ASP A 66 -8.90 -4.62 3.03
C ASP A 66 -9.11 -3.18 2.49
N ILE A 67 -8.01 -2.51 2.13
CA ILE A 67 -8.02 -1.12 1.65
C ILE A 67 -7.12 -1.01 0.42
N GLY A 68 -7.53 -0.24 -0.58
CA GLY A 68 -6.73 0.09 -1.76
C GLY A 68 -6.64 1.59 -2.00
N VAL A 69 -5.46 2.07 -2.37
CA VAL A 69 -5.27 3.45 -2.84
C VAL A 69 -4.98 3.39 -4.33
N VAL A 70 -5.87 3.96 -5.14
CA VAL A 70 -5.76 4.01 -6.61
C VAL A 70 -6.04 5.41 -7.12
N GLY A 71 -5.52 5.71 -8.31
CA GLY A 71 -5.88 6.93 -9.02
C GLY A 71 -7.34 6.90 -9.46
N LYS A 72 -8.00 8.06 -9.44
CA LYS A 72 -9.39 8.19 -9.91
C LYS A 72 -9.55 7.77 -11.38
N ASP A 73 -8.50 7.89 -12.17
CA ASP A 73 -8.43 7.45 -13.56
C ASP A 73 -8.48 5.92 -13.73
N THR A 74 -8.20 5.16 -12.66
CA THR A 74 -8.23 3.68 -12.67
C THR A 74 -9.58 3.11 -12.20
N LEU A 75 -10.36 3.89 -11.44
CA LEU A 75 -11.71 3.54 -10.97
C LEU A 75 -12.78 3.90 -12.00
#